data_AF-A0A258ES27-F1
#
_entry.id   AF-A0A258ES27-F1
#
_cell.length_a   1.000
_cell.length_b   1.000
_cell.length_c   1.000
_cell.angle_alpha   90.00
_cell.angle_beta   90.00
_cell.angle_gamma   90.00
#
_symmetry.space_group_name_H-M   'P 1'
#
loop_
_entity.id
_entity.type
_entity.pdbx_description
1 polymer ?
#
loop_
_entity_poly.entity_id
_entity_poly.type
_entity_poly.pdbx_seq_one_letter_code
_entity_poly.pdbx_strand_id
1 'polypeptide(L)'
;MENPIDMNSSLSYTDPGAALGKAFLKIGQAVMGMIAAGCGYLAYLASEGLFSDWNVQLDEDLIWLLPELTTDQWITYFFIGLALKCIFWLGILAWIERKI
;
A
#
# COMPACT_ATOMS: atom_id res chain seq x y z
N MET A 1 -61.53 10.68 2.80
CA MET A 1 -60.61 9.83 2.01
C MET A 1 -59.59 10.75 1.39
N GLU A 2 -58.50 11.02 2.10
CA GLU A 2 -57.34 11.74 1.57
C GLU A 2 -56.17 10.75 1.68
N ASN A 3 -55.66 10.30 0.54
CA ASN A 3 -54.44 9.52 0.49
C ASN A 3 -53.26 10.45 0.77
N PRO A 4 -52.41 10.19 1.77
CA PRO A 4 -51.15 10.90 1.88
C PRO A 4 -50.30 10.52 0.67
N ILE A 5 -49.88 11.53 -0.10
CA ILE A 5 -48.85 11.34 -1.12
C ILE A 5 -47.59 10.91 -0.35
N ASP A 6 -47.26 9.63 -0.47
CA ASP A 6 -45.97 9.07 -0.09
C ASP A 6 -44.87 9.93 -0.70
N MET A 7 -44.34 10.85 0.10
CA MET A 7 -43.12 11.58 -0.21
C MET A 7 -41.91 10.66 0.05
N ASN A 8 -41.99 9.43 -0.47
CA ASN A 8 -40.85 8.54 -0.64
C ASN A 8 -40.22 8.79 -2.01
N SER A 9 -39.72 10.00 -2.21
CA SER A 9 -38.60 10.14 -3.14
C SER A 9 -37.35 9.91 -2.31
N SER A 10 -37.03 8.62 -2.12
CA SER A 10 -35.68 8.12 -1.87
C SER A 10 -34.75 8.59 -2.99
N LEU A 11 -34.49 9.90 -3.04
CA LEU A 11 -33.40 10.51 -3.79
C LEU A 11 -32.11 10.24 -3.01
N SER A 12 -31.79 8.96 -2.83
CA SER A 12 -30.39 8.56 -2.83
C SER A 12 -29.97 8.64 -4.30
N TYR A 13 -29.80 9.87 -4.77
CA TYR A 13 -29.03 10.13 -5.97
C TYR A 13 -27.65 9.56 -5.64
N THR A 14 -27.38 8.37 -6.17
CA THR A 14 -26.06 7.77 -6.07
C THR A 14 -25.16 8.74 -6.83
N ASP A 15 -24.51 9.67 -6.11
CA ASP A 15 -23.64 10.66 -6.73
C ASP A 15 -22.63 9.88 -7.58
N PRO A 16 -22.69 10.01 -8.92
CA PRO A 16 -21.87 9.17 -9.80
C PRO A 16 -20.37 9.38 -9.50
N GLY A 17 -20.00 10.55 -8.96
CA GLY A 17 -18.66 10.84 -8.44
C GLY A 17 -18.27 10.00 -7.21
N ALA A 18 -19.19 9.71 -6.28
CA ALA A 18 -18.92 8.86 -5.12
C ALA A 18 -18.71 7.40 -5.53
N ALA A 19 -19.52 6.91 -6.48
CA ALA A 19 -19.35 5.56 -7.04
C ALA A 19 -18.01 5.40 -7.78
N LEU A 20 -17.63 6.41 -8.57
CA LEU A 20 -16.38 6.42 -9.33
C LEU A 20 -15.15 6.56 -8.40
N GLY A 21 -15.25 7.39 -7.36
CA GLY A 21 -14.24 7.50 -6.31
C GLY A 21 -14.03 6.19 -5.54
N LYS A 22 -15.11 5.48 -5.20
CA LYS A 22 -15.03 4.17 -4.54
C LYS A 22 -14.39 3.10 -5.43
N ALA A 23 -14.72 3.09 -6.72
CA ALA A 23 -14.07 2.20 -7.68
C ALA A 23 -12.57 2.50 -7.81
N PHE A 24 -12.19 3.77 -7.91
CA PHE A 24 -10.80 4.19 -7.97
C PHE A 24 -10.02 3.80 -6.71
N LEU A 25 -10.61 4.00 -5.52
CA LEU A 25 -10.01 3.59 -4.25
C LEU A 25 -9.75 2.07 -4.20
N LYS A 26 -10.71 1.26 -4.66
CA LYS A 26 -10.55 -0.20 -4.73
C LYS A 26 -9.44 -0.64 -5.68
N ILE A 27 -9.34 0.01 -6.85
CA ILE A 27 -8.24 -0.25 -7.79
C ILE A 27 -6.90 0.11 -7.15
N GLY A 28 -6.83 1.28 -6.50
CA GLY A 28 -5.64 1.71 -5.76
C GLY A 28 -5.24 0.72 -4.67
N GLN A 29 -6.20 0.25 -3.86
CA GLN A 29 -5.97 -0.77 -2.85
C GLN A 29 -5.46 -2.09 -3.45
N ALA A 30 -6.04 -2.55 -4.57
CA ALA A 30 -5.60 -3.78 -5.23
C ALA A 30 -4.16 -3.68 -5.75
N VAL A 31 -3.83 -2.59 -6.45
CA VAL A 31 -2.47 -2.34 -6.96
C VAL A 31 -1.47 -2.25 -5.81
N MET A 32 -1.82 -1.52 -4.76
CA MET A 32 -0.93 -1.33 -3.61
C MET A 32 -0.73 -2.61 -2.79
N GLY A 33 -1.76 -3.47 -2.73
CA GLY A 33 -1.65 -4.83 -2.19
C GLY A 33 -0.72 -5.72 -3.02
N MET A 34 -0.81 -5.68 -4.35
CA MET A 34 0.11 -6.40 -5.23
C MET A 34 1.56 -5.94 -5.05
N ILE A 35 1.79 -4.63 -4.94
CA ILE A 35 3.14 -4.07 -4.69
C ILE A 35 3.65 -4.55 -3.32
N ALA A 36 2.84 -4.50 -2.27
CA ALA A 36 3.22 -4.97 -0.95
C ALA A 36 3.61 -6.46 -0.95
N ALA A 37 2.83 -7.30 -1.65
CA ALA A 37 3.12 -8.72 -1.81
C ALA A 37 4.42 -8.94 -2.61
N GLY A 38 4.62 -8.21 -3.70
CA GLY A 38 5.84 -8.26 -4.50
C GLY A 38 7.09 -7.85 -3.70
N CYS A 39 6.99 -6.81 -2.88
CA CYS A 39 8.08 -6.39 -2.00
C CYS A 39 8.34 -7.41 -0.89
N GLY A 40 7.30 -8.01 -0.31
CA GLY A 40 7.46 -9.12 0.63
C GLY A 40 8.18 -10.32 0.01
N TYR A 41 7.85 -10.65 -1.24
CA TYR A 41 8.53 -11.71 -1.97
C TYR A 41 10.00 -11.38 -2.27
N LEU A 42 10.31 -10.14 -2.67
CA LEU A 42 11.69 -9.70 -2.87
C LEU A 42 12.50 -9.66 -1.57
N ALA A 43 11.88 -9.28 -0.45
CA ALA A 43 12.51 -9.36 0.86
C ALA A 43 12.81 -10.81 1.27
N TYR A 44 11.90 -11.74 0.97
CA TYR A 44 12.13 -13.17 1.18
C TYR A 44 13.31 -13.68 0.36
N LEU A 45 13.34 -13.39 -0.95
CA LEU A 45 14.46 -13.79 -1.82
C LEU A 45 15.79 -13.17 -1.37
N ALA A 46 15.77 -11.93 -0.88
CA ALA A 46 16.95 -11.31 -0.30
C ALA A 46 17.42 -12.02 0.98
N SER A 47 16.51 -12.48 1.83
CA SER A 47 16.87 -13.27 3.01
C SER A 47 17.47 -14.64 2.66
N GLU A 48 17.16 -15.20 1.49
CA GLU A 48 17.78 -16.43 0.97
C GLU A 48 19.15 -16.19 0.33
N GLY A 49 19.63 -14.94 0.29
CA GLY A 49 20.93 -14.58 -0.27
C GLY A 49 20.95 -14.50 -1.80
N LEU A 50 19.80 -14.36 -2.45
CA LEU A 50 19.75 -14.22 -3.92
C LEU A 50 20.51 -12.96 -4.41
N PHE A 51 20.68 -11.97 -3.55
CA PHE A 51 21.39 -10.73 -3.86
C PHE A 51 22.77 -10.66 -3.21
N SER A 52 23.33 -11.78 -2.72
CA SER A 52 24.64 -11.80 -2.08
C SER A 52 25.76 -11.39 -3.03
N ASP A 53 25.57 -11.66 -4.32
CA ASP A 53 26.48 -11.30 -5.39
C ASP A 53 26.30 -9.84 -5.87
N TRP A 54 25.25 -9.14 -5.41
CA TRP A 54 25.08 -7.73 -5.72
C TRP A 54 26.04 -6.93 -4.84
N ASN A 55 26.96 -6.21 -5.47
CA ASN A 55 27.88 -5.34 -4.76
C ASN A 55 27.24 -3.96 -4.57
N VAL A 56 26.40 -3.81 -3.55
CA VAL A 56 25.90 -2.49 -3.13
C VAL A 56 26.99 -1.83 -2.28
N GLN A 57 27.84 -1.04 -2.92
CA GLN A 57 28.81 -0.20 -2.22
C GLN A 57 28.06 0.95 -1.55
N LEU A 58 28.01 0.94 -0.22
CA LEU A 58 27.57 2.09 0.56
C LEU A 58 28.79 2.99 0.76
N ASP A 59 28.62 4.30 0.53
CA ASP A 59 29.67 5.28 0.73
C ASP A 59 30.26 5.17 2.16
N GLU A 60 31.58 5.26 2.27
CA GLU A 60 32.32 5.11 3.53
C GLU A 60 31.85 6.08 4.63
N ASP A 61 31.36 7.26 4.25
CA ASP A 61 30.79 8.25 5.19
C ASP A 61 29.49 7.76 5.86
N LEU A 62 28.76 6.82 5.24
CA LEU A 62 27.51 6.27 5.76
C LEU A 62 27.76 5.10 6.72
N ILE A 63 28.91 4.45 6.62
CA ILE A 63 29.34 3.31 7.47
C ILE A 63 29.59 3.76 8.91
N TRP A 64 29.99 5.02 9.14
CA TRP A 64 30.15 5.53 10.50
C TRP A 64 28.83 5.71 11.25
N LEU A 65 27.73 5.96 10.53
CA LEU A 65 26.41 6.24 11.11
C LEU A 65 25.52 4.99 11.22
N LEU A 66 25.72 4.01 10.34
CA LEU A 66 24.90 2.81 10.23
C LEU A 66 25.77 1.56 10.36
N PRO A 67 25.32 0.53 11.09
CA PRO A 67 26.09 -0.70 11.25
C PRO A 67 26.41 -1.34 9.89
N GLU A 68 27.60 -1.94 9.77
CA GLU A 68 28.00 -2.74 8.62
C GLU A 68 27.05 -3.95 8.48
N LEU A 69 26.02 -3.77 7.67
CA LEU A 69 25.08 -4.80 7.26
C LEU A 69 25.48 -5.32 5.88
N THR A 70 25.27 -6.61 5.63
CA THR A 70 25.49 -7.18 4.31
C THR A 70 24.51 -6.60 3.29
N THR A 71 24.85 -6.63 2.01
CA THR A 71 23.98 -6.13 0.95
C THR A 71 22.58 -6.77 0.97
N ASP A 72 22.50 -8.07 1.23
CA ASP A 72 21.23 -8.79 1.39
C ASP A 72 20.36 -8.22 2.51
N GLN A 73 20.97 -7.89 3.65
CA GLN A 73 20.25 -7.32 4.79
C GLN A 73 19.71 -5.93 4.46
N TRP A 74 20.50 -5.11 3.77
CA TRP A 74 20.06 -3.80 3.29
C TRP A 74 18.87 -3.89 2.34
N ILE A 75 18.94 -4.79 1.36
CA ILE A 75 17.88 -5.03 0.39
C ILE A 75 16.62 -5.55 1.12
N THR A 76 16.80 -6.47 2.05
CA THR A 76 15.72 -7.01 2.89
C THR A 76 15.03 -5.91 3.69
N TYR A 77 15.78 -5.08 4.42
CA TYR A 77 15.21 -3.98 5.19
C TYR A 77 14.54 -2.92 4.33
N PHE A 78 15.11 -2.62 3.16
CA PHE A 78 14.51 -1.71 2.20
C PHE A 78 13.14 -2.21 1.73
N PHE A 79 13.05 -3.47 1.28
CA PHE A 79 11.80 -4.05 0.79
C PHE A 79 10.77 -4.26 1.90
N ILE A 80 11.18 -4.63 3.12
CA ILE A 80 10.30 -4.69 4.29
C ILE A 80 9.75 -3.30 4.61
N GLY A 81 10.61 -2.28 4.65
CA GLY A 81 10.18 -0.90 4.88
C GLY A 81 9.19 -0.42 3.82
N LEU A 82 9.41 -0.78 2.56
CA LEU A 82 8.52 -0.44 1.46
C LEU A 82 7.17 -1.18 1.58
N ALA A 83 7.18 -2.47 1.94
CA ALA A 83 5.96 -3.24 2.19
C ALA A 83 5.14 -2.67 3.35
N LEU A 84 5.79 -2.30 4.46
CA LEU A 84 5.12 -1.66 5.60
C LEU A 84 4.51 -0.32 5.22
N LYS A 85 5.23 0.50 4.44
CA LYS A 85 4.71 1.76 3.92
C LYS A 85 3.49 1.55 3.03
N CYS A 86 3.49 0.53 2.16
CA CYS A 86 2.33 0.17 1.36
C CYS A 86 1.14 -0.28 2.22
N ILE A 87 1.36 -1.10 3.25
CA ILE A 87 0.31 -1.52 4.19
C ILE A 87 -0.27 -0.32 4.95
N PHE A 88 0.57 0.61 5.37
CA PHE A 88 0.13 1.84 6.03
C PHE A 88 -0.79 2.67 5.13
N TRP A 89 -0.40 2.87 3.87
CA TRP A 89 -1.22 3.55 2.88
C TRP A 89 -2.51 2.79 2.55
N LEU A 90 -2.48 1.46 2.49
CA LEU A 90 -3.69 0.64 2.36
C LEU A 90 -4.67 0.91 3.50
N GLY A 91 -4.16 1.01 4.73
CA GLY A 91 -4.97 1.39 5.90
C GLY A 91 -5.60 2.77 5.76
N ILE A 92 -4.85 3.76 5.26
CA ILE A 92 -5.38 5.11 4.98
C ILE A 92 -6.46 5.04 3.89
N LEU A 93 -6.21 4.37 2.77
CA LEU A 93 -7.20 4.24 1.69
C LEU A 93 -8.47 3.55 2.17
N ALA A 94 -8.36 2.50 2.98
CA ALA A 94 -9.49 1.82 3.59
C ALA A 94 -10.25 2.70 4.59
N TRP A 95 -9.54 3.56 5.33
CA TRP A 95 -10.18 4.55 6.21
C TRP A 95 -10.93 5.62 5.42
N ILE A 96 -10.38 6.10 4.30
CA ILE A 96 -11.04 7.04 3.39
C ILE A 96 -12.28 6.40 2.77
N GLU A 97 -12.20 5.13 2.34
CA GLU A 97 -13.35 4.40 1.80
C GLU A 97 -14.50 4.29 2.82
N ARG A 98 -14.21 4.19 4.12
CA ARG A 98 -15.26 4.18 5.17
C ARG A 98 -15.92 5.53 5.39
N LYS A 99 -15.27 6.62 4.97
CA LYS A 99 -15.75 8.00 5.11
C LYS A 99 -16.57 8.48 3.91
N ILE A 100 -16.51 7.77 2.78
CA ILE A 100 -17.24 8.04 1.52
C ILE A 100 -18.43 7.09 1.39
#